data_AF-X0SW01-F1
#
_entry.id   AF-X0SW01-F1
#
_cell.length_a   1.000
_cell.length_b   1.000
_cell.length_c   1.000
_cell.angle_alpha   90.00
_cell.angle_beta   90.00
_cell.angle_gamma   90.00
#
_symmetry.space_group_name_H-M   'P 1'
#
loop_
_entity.id
_entity.type
_entity.pdbx_description
1 polymer ?
#
loop_
_entity_poly.entity_id
_entity_poly.type
_entity_poly.pdbx_seq_one_letter_code
_entity_poly.pdbx_strand_id
1 'polypeptide(L)' 'NSPFNTDSFISAASFQETTKVLADAAVESKTDYLRGLKENVIMGRLIPAGTGLNMHRRLDIEIEQ' A
#
# COMPACT_ATOMS: atom_id res chain seq x y z
N ASN A 1 9.41 -12.78 0.16
CA ASN A 1 8.11 -12.09 0.22
C ASN A 1 7.19 -12.65 -0.85
N SER A 2 6.33 -13.59 -0.46
CA SER A 2 5.38 -14.27 -1.36
C SER A 2 4.24 -13.32 -1.77
N PRO A 3 3.66 -13.45 -2.99
CA PRO A 3 2.62 -12.55 -3.48
C PRO A 3 1.32 -12.53 -2.65
N PHE A 4 1.15 -13.50 -1.73
CA PHE A 4 0.01 -13.61 -0.84
C PHE A 4 0.14 -12.84 0.48
N ASN A 5 1.37 -12.57 0.95
CA ASN A 5 1.63 -11.81 2.18
C ASN A 5 2.08 -10.39 1.81
N THR A 6 1.13 -9.58 1.33
CA THR A 6 1.31 -8.13 1.25
C THR A 6 0.75 -7.49 2.51
N ASP A 7 1.51 -6.58 3.11
CA ASP A 7 1.04 -5.82 4.28
C ASP A 7 -0.02 -4.78 3.92
N SER A 8 -0.18 -4.48 2.62
CA SER A 8 -1.19 -3.57 2.11
C SER A 8 -2.51 -4.31 1.90
N PHE A 9 -3.50 -4.04 2.74
CA PHE A 9 -4.83 -4.61 2.56
C PHE A 9 -5.52 -4.07 1.30
N ILE A 10 -5.16 -2.86 0.84
CA ILE A 10 -5.66 -2.30 -0.43
C ILE A 10 -5.15 -3.15 -1.60
N SER A 11 -3.86 -3.47 -1.62
CA SER A 11 -3.26 -4.36 -2.61
C SER A 11 -3.78 -5.80 -2.50
N ALA A 12 -4.05 -6.30 -1.28
CA ALA A 12 -4.60 -7.64 -1.07
C ALA A 12 -6.04 -7.74 -1.60
N ALA A 13 -6.89 -6.75 -1.31
CA ALA A 13 -8.31 -6.73 -1.67
C ALA A 13 -8.56 -6.71 -3.19
N SER A 14 -7.56 -6.31 -4.00
CA SER A 14 -7.66 -6.30 -5.46
C SER A 14 -7.37 -7.66 -6.12
N PHE A 15 -6.81 -8.63 -5.38
CA PHE A 15 -6.45 -9.96 -5.91
C PHE A 15 -7.00 -11.12 -5.07
N GLN A 16 -7.43 -10.86 -3.84
CA GLN A 16 -8.00 -11.82 -2.91
C GLN A 16 -9.41 -11.37 -2.52
N GLU A 17 -10.23 -12.31 -2.04
CA GLU A 17 -11.64 -12.15 -1.65
C GLU A 17 -11.95 -10.79 -1.00
N THR A 18 -12.40 -9.83 -1.81
CA THR A 18 -12.39 -8.39 -1.48
C THR A 18 -13.17 -8.07 -0.20
N THR A 19 -14.37 -8.65 -0.05
CA THR A 19 -15.22 -8.42 1.13
C THR A 19 -14.54 -8.89 2.42
N LYS A 20 -13.90 -10.06 2.38
CA LYS A 20 -13.22 -10.63 3.55
C LYS A 20 -12.02 -9.78 3.95
N VAL A 21 -11.17 -9.44 2.99
CA VAL A 21 -9.97 -8.62 3.23
C VAL A 21 -10.32 -7.26 3.83
N LEU A 22 -11.36 -6.59 3.32
CA LEU A 22 -11.80 -5.29 3.84
C LEU A 22 -12.45 -5.40 5.22
N ALA A 23 -13.22 -6.46 5.47
CA ALA A 23 -13.83 -6.70 6.78
C ALA A 23 -12.77 -6.94 7.86
N ASP A 24 -11.80 -7.82 7.58
CA ASP A 24 -10.71 -8.13 8.51
C ASP A 24 -9.88 -6.88 8.81
N ALA A 25 -9.54 -6.09 7.78
CA ALA A 25 -8.80 -4.83 7.96
C ALA A 25 -9.57 -3.79 8.79
N ALA A 26 -10.89 -3.70 8.62
CA ALA A 26 -11.74 -2.79 9.38
C ALA A 26 -11.84 -3.20 10.86
N VAL A 27 -11.98 -4.50 11.15
CA VAL A 27 -12.02 -5.03 12.53
C VAL A 27 -10.68 -4.83 13.24
N GLU A 28 -9.57 -5.02 12.53
CA GLU A 28 -8.22 -4.83 13.07
C GLU A 28 -7.78 -3.36 13.13
N SER A 29 -8.61 -2.42 12.64
CA SER A 29 -8.26 -1.00 12.52
C SER A 29 -6.93 -0.78 11.76
N LYS A 30 -6.69 -1.59 10.72
CA LYS A 30 -5.45 -1.55 9.92
C LYS A 30 -5.36 -0.25 9.12
N THR A 31 -4.14 0.30 9.07
CA THR A 31 -3.82 1.48 8.24
C THR A 31 -2.85 1.08 7.14
N ASP A 32 -3.18 1.45 5.90
CA ASP A 32 -2.32 1.24 4.74
C ASP A 32 -1.48 2.49 4.48
N TYR A 33 -0.16 2.33 4.58
CA TYR A 33 0.79 3.45 4.40
C TYR A 33 1.16 3.71 2.94
N LEU A 34 0.58 2.97 1.99
CA LEU A 34 0.76 3.17 0.56
C LEU A 34 2.25 3.18 0.15
N ARG A 35 3.04 2.20 0.58
CA ARG A 35 4.50 2.15 0.35
C ARG A 35 4.89 1.32 -0.88
N GLY A 36 3.99 0.49 -1.37
CA GLY A 36 4.14 -0.42 -2.49
C GLY A 36 3.61 0.13 -3.80
N LEU A 37 3.80 -0.62 -4.88
CA LEU A 37 3.40 -0.19 -6.22
C LEU A 37 1.88 -0.30 -6.41
N LYS A 38 1.27 -1.43 -6.07
CA LYS A 38 -0.12 -1.75 -6.40
C LYS A 38 -1.10 -0.78 -5.75
N GLU A 39 -0.97 -0.59 -4.44
CA GLU A 39 -1.73 0.40 -3.68
C GLU A 39 -1.61 1.83 -4.23
N ASN A 40 -0.41 2.29 -4.63
CA ASN A 40 -0.26 3.63 -5.21
C ASN A 40 -0.93 3.74 -6.58
N VAL A 41 -0.88 2.69 -7.40
CA VAL A 41 -1.64 2.63 -8.66
C VAL A 41 -3.14 2.70 -8.42
N ILE A 42 -3.66 1.90 -7.48
CA ILE A 42 -5.10 1.86 -7.14
C ILE A 42 -5.57 3.23 -6.65
N MET A 43 -4.74 3.93 -5.86
CA MET A 43 -5.04 5.26 -5.32
C MET A 43 -4.79 6.41 -6.33
N GLY A 44 -4.27 6.13 -7.52
CA GLY A 44 -3.94 7.16 -8.51
C GLY A 44 -2.77 8.07 -8.13
N ARG A 45 -1.89 7.62 -7.22
CA ARG A 45 -0.66 8.34 -6.81
C ARG A 45 0.49 7.94 -7.72
N LEU A 46 1.52 8.78 -7.81
CA LEU A 46 2.75 8.38 -8.48
C LEU A 46 3.32 7.14 -7.77
N ILE A 47 3.84 6.18 -8.50
CA ILE A 47 4.37 4.95 -7.91
C ILE A 47 5.78 5.17 -7.31
N PRO A 48 6.21 4.39 -6.32
CA PRO A 48 7.57 4.42 -5.77
C PRO A 48 8.59 3.76 -6.71
N ALA A 49 8.53 4.10 -8.00
CA ALA A 49 9.42 3.59 -9.04
C ALA A 49 9.64 4.67 -10.12
N GLY A 50 10.75 4.56 -10.85
CA GLY A 50 11.07 5.50 -11.94
C GLY A 50 11.08 6.96 -11.48
N THR A 51 10.36 7.83 -12.20
CA THR A 51 10.25 9.26 -11.89
C THR A 51 9.65 9.55 -10.51
N GLY A 52 8.87 8.61 -9.96
CA GLY A 52 8.30 8.73 -8.63
C GLY A 52 9.23 8.40 -7.47
N LEU A 53 10.43 7.85 -7.72
CA LEU A 53 11.40 7.58 -6.65
C LEU A 53 11.83 8.85 -5.92
N ASN A 54 11.99 9.97 -6.62
CA ASN A 54 12.47 11.21 -6.02
C ASN A 54 11.49 11.81 -5.00
N MET A 55 10.19 11.67 -5.23
CA MET A 55 9.18 12.15 -4.28
C MET A 55 9.00 11.19 -3.10
N HIS A 56 9.03 9.87 -3.33
CA HIS A 56 8.93 8.90 -2.24
C HIS A 56 10.15 8.97 -1.32
N ARG A 57 11.36 9.11 -1.88
CA ARG A 57 12.59 9.31 -1.10
C ARG A 57 12.55 10.58 -0.25
N ARG A 58 11.90 11.65 -0.71
CA ARG A 58 11.75 12.89 0.09
C ARG A 58 10.74 12.72 1.21
N LEU A 59 9.62 12.04 0.95
CA LEU A 59 8.60 11.75 1.94
C LEU A 59 9.10 10.80 3.04
N ASP A 60 9.89 9.79 2.69
CA ASP A 60 10.48 8.87 3.68
C ASP A 60 11.44 9.60 4.66
N ILE A 61 12.08 10.69 4.23
CA ILE A 61 12.97 11.51 5.07
C ILE A 61 12.19 12.37 6.07
N GLU A 62 10.93 12.74 5.79
CA GLU A 62 10.09 13.53 6.71
C GLU A 62 9.43 12.69 7.81
N ILE A 63 9.32 11.37 7.62
CA ILE A 63 8.61 10.48 8.57
C ILE A 63 9.54 9.98 9.70
N GLU A 64 10.87 10.15 9.59
CA GLU A 64 11.84 9.84 10.66
C GLU A 64 12.25 11.08 11.50
N GLN A 65 11.29 11.75 12.15
CA GLN A 65 11.55 12.70 13.24
C GLN A 65 10.72 12.39 14.48
#